data_AF-A0AAV4JPE3-F1
#
_entry.id   AF-A0AAV4JPE3-F1
#
_cell.length_a   1.000
_cell.length_b   1.000
_cell.length_c   1.000
_cell.angle_alpha   90.00
_cell.angle_beta   90.00
_cell.angle_gamma   90.00
#
_symmetry.space_group_name_H-M   'P 1'
#
loop_
_entity.id
_entity.type
_entity.pdbx_description
1 polymer ?
#
loop_
_entity_poly.entity_id
_entity_poly.type
_entity_poly.pdbx_seq_one_letter_code
_entity_poly.pdbx_strand_id
1 'polypeptide(L)'
;MKSPKVITHLKKHNTNKKTDPALLKLEVEITILTYCPDWFHIYTDGSAFKATVNAGYGVYACFPDETFKEIDGACGETCSNYEAETIGIQSALE
;
A
#
# COMPACT_ATOMS: atom_id res chain seq x y z
N MET A 1 -19.48 -15.68 -5.10
CA MET A 1 -18.70 -14.59 -4.47
C MET A 1 -18.72 -13.40 -5.40
N LYS A 2 -19.05 -12.18 -4.93
CA LYS A 2 -18.85 -10.97 -5.74
C LYS A 2 -17.35 -10.71 -5.81
N SER A 3 -16.82 -10.44 -7.00
CA SER A 3 -15.43 -10.02 -7.13
C SER A 3 -15.20 -8.72 -6.34
N PRO A 4 -14.06 -8.58 -5.64
CA PRO A 4 -13.72 -7.34 -4.97
C PRO A 4 -13.65 -6.20 -5.99
N LYS A 5 -14.21 -5.04 -5.63
CA LYS A 5 -14.12 -3.84 -6.47
C LYS A 5 -12.79 -3.16 -6.19
N VAL A 6 -11.93 -3.10 -7.21
CA VAL A 6 -10.66 -2.36 -7.13
C VAL A 6 -10.92 -0.87 -7.36
N ILE A 7 -10.54 -0.04 -6.39
CA ILE A 7 -10.60 1.41 -6.50
C ILE A 7 -9.18 1.92 -6.79
N THR A 8 -8.96 2.43 -8.00
CA THR A 8 -7.64 2.92 -8.48
C THR A 8 -7.47 4.44 -8.38
N HIS A 9 -8.44 5.14 -7.80
CA HIS A 9 -8.43 6.59 -7.65
C HIS A 9 -8.98 6.99 -6.27
N LEU A 10 -8.42 8.05 -5.70
CA LEU A 10 -9.02 8.66 -4.51
C LEU A 10 -10.40 9.21 -4.86
N LYS A 11 -11.34 9.16 -3.91
CA LYS A 11 -12.75 9.51 -4.16
C LYS A 11 -12.96 10.94 -4.68
N LYS A 12 -12.05 11.87 -4.39
CA LYS A 12 -12.09 13.23 -4.93
C LYS A 12 -11.22 13.34 -6.18
N HIS A 13 -11.88 13.54 -7.31
CA HIS A 13 -11.31 13.54 -8.66
C HIS A 13 -10.22 14.60 -8.97
N ASN A 14 -9.90 15.50 -8.03
CA ASN A 14 -8.93 16.59 -8.24
C ASN A 14 -7.68 16.51 -7.34
N THR A 15 -7.47 15.40 -6.64
CA THR A 15 -6.25 15.18 -5.84
C THR A 15 -5.06 14.84 -6.75
N ASN A 16 -3.91 15.44 -6.49
CA ASN A 16 -2.66 15.18 -7.22
C ASN A 16 -1.44 15.48 -6.34
N LYS A 17 -0.23 15.34 -6.90
CA LYS A 17 1.04 15.54 -6.17
C LYS A 17 1.25 16.96 -5.60
N LYS A 18 0.45 17.94 -6.02
CA LYS A 18 0.46 19.32 -5.51
C LYS A 18 -0.60 19.57 -4.44
N THR A 19 -1.47 18.60 -4.16
CA THR A 19 -2.47 18.71 -3.10
C THR A 19 -1.78 18.80 -1.74
N ASP A 20 -2.34 19.61 -0.84
CA ASP A 20 -1.88 19.69 0.53
C ASP A 20 -1.79 18.29 1.18
N PRO A 21 -0.68 17.93 1.85
CA PRO A 21 -0.51 16.59 2.41
C PRO A 21 -1.58 16.18 3.42
N ALA A 22 -2.12 17.11 4.22
CA ALA A 22 -3.17 16.80 5.18
C ALA A 22 -4.49 16.49 4.46
N LEU A 23 -4.81 17.24 3.39
CA LEU A 23 -5.95 16.92 2.54
C LEU A 23 -5.77 15.59 1.81
N LEU A 24 -4.56 15.29 1.32
CA LEU A 24 -4.27 14.02 0.66
C LEU A 24 -4.45 12.85 1.62
N LYS A 25 -3.93 12.97 2.85
CA LYS A 25 -4.11 11.97 3.91
C LYS A 25 -5.59 11.72 4.22
N LEU A 26 -6.38 12.79 4.42
CA LEU A 26 -7.80 12.68 4.71
C LEU A 26 -8.56 11.93 3.60
N GLU A 27 -8.26 12.22 2.33
CA GLU A 27 -8.91 11.56 1.19
C GLU A 27 -8.51 10.08 1.05
N VAL A 28 -7.26 9.75 1.39
CA VAL A 28 -6.79 8.36 1.48
C VAL A 28 -7.55 7.61 2.58
N GLU A 29 -7.64 8.19 3.78
CA GLU A 29 -8.38 7.61 4.92
C GLU A 29 -9.85 7.37 4.57
N ILE A 30 -10.54 8.36 3.96
CA ILE A 30 -11.92 8.21 3.50
C ILE A 30 -12.06 7.08 2.47
N THR A 31 -11.09 6.94 1.57
CA THR A 31 -11.10 5.87 0.57
C THR A 31 -10.95 4.50 1.22
N ILE A 32 -10.03 4.36 2.19
CA ILE A 32 -9.82 3.13 2.96
C ILE A 32 -11.10 2.73 3.71
N LEU A 33 -11.75 3.68 4.37
CA LEU A 33 -13.00 3.45 5.12
C LEU A 33 -14.19 2.99 4.27
N THR A 34 -14.04 2.92 2.94
CA THR A 34 -15.10 2.42 2.05
C THR A 34 -15.02 0.91 1.80
N TYR A 35 -13.91 0.28 2.19
CA TYR A 35 -13.80 -1.17 2.27
C TYR A 35 -14.44 -1.70 3.57
N CYS A 36 -14.79 -2.97 3.60
CA CYS A 36 -15.46 -3.57 4.76
C CYS A 36 -14.51 -3.60 5.96
N PRO A 37 -14.92 -3.10 7.15
CA PRO A 37 -14.04 -3.02 8.31
C PRO A 37 -13.68 -4.40 8.90
N ASP A 38 -14.48 -5.43 8.61
CA ASP A 38 -14.21 -6.80 9.07
C ASP A 38 -13.21 -7.54 8.18
N TRP A 39 -12.61 -6.87 7.19
CA TRP A 39 -11.58 -7.45 6.33
C TRP A 39 -10.19 -7.26 6.94
N PHE A 40 -9.24 -8.09 6.53
CA PHE A 40 -7.83 -7.79 6.71
C PHE A 40 -7.47 -6.58 5.84
N HIS A 41 -6.97 -5.52 6.47
CA HIS A 41 -6.51 -4.32 5.78
C HIS A 41 -4.99 -4.38 5.66
N ILE A 42 -4.49 -4.63 4.45
CA ILE A 42 -3.07 -4.77 4.17
C ILE A 42 -2.63 -3.60 3.29
N TYR A 43 -1.58 -2.92 3.71
CA TYR A 43 -0.95 -1.82 3.00
C TYR A 43 0.47 -2.21 2.65
N THR A 44 0.83 -2.12 1.36
CA THR A 44 2.17 -2.44 0.87
C THR A 44 2.77 -1.20 0.22
N ASP A 45 4.09 -1.08 0.29
CA ASP A 45 4.84 -0.06 -0.46
C ASP A 45 6.20 -0.63 -0.85
N GLY A 46 6.60 -0.36 -2.10
CA GLY A 46 7.84 -0.82 -2.69
C GLY A 46 8.63 0.37 -3.21
N SER A 47 9.86 0.53 -2.71
CA SER A 47 10.70 1.67 -3.07
C SER A 47 12.05 1.21 -3.60
N ALA A 48 12.61 2.00 -4.52
CA ALA A 48 13.95 1.77 -5.06
C ALA A 48 14.62 3.11 -5.37
N PHE A 49 15.91 3.22 -5.08
CA PHE A 49 16.70 4.37 -5.49
C PHE A 49 16.81 4.41 -7.01
N LYS A 50 16.51 5.57 -7.59
CA LYS A 50 16.42 5.75 -9.06
C LYS A 50 15.54 4.68 -9.74
N ALA A 51 14.53 4.19 -9.03
CA ALA A 51 13.60 3.16 -9.48
C ALA A 51 14.21 1.80 -9.89
N THR A 52 15.52 1.57 -9.68
CA THR A 52 16.24 0.40 -10.26
C THR A 52 17.29 -0.22 -9.35
N VAL A 53 17.67 0.43 -8.25
CA VAL A 53 18.72 -0.05 -7.35
C VAL A 53 18.38 0.18 -5.88
N ASN A 54 19.02 -0.59 -4.99
CA ASN A 54 18.84 -0.53 -3.54
C ASN A 54 17.37 -0.50 -3.14
N ALA A 55 16.64 -1.53 -3.54
CA ALA A 55 15.21 -1.60 -3.34
C ALA A 55 14.85 -2.27 -2.01
N GLY A 56 13.68 -1.91 -1.49
CA GLY A 56 13.08 -2.52 -0.31
C GLY A 56 11.57 -2.42 -0.36
N TYR A 57 10.92 -3.26 0.44
CA TYR A 57 9.48 -3.28 0.58
C TYR A 57 9.08 -3.13 2.05
N GLY A 58 7.87 -2.65 2.27
CA GLY A 58 7.20 -2.64 3.56
C GLY A 58 5.76 -3.12 3.43
N VAL A 59 5.28 -3.80 4.47
CA VAL A 59 3.91 -4.29 4.61
C VAL A 59 3.42 -3.92 6.01
N TYR A 60 2.26 -3.29 6.08
CA TYR A 60 1.52 -3.05 7.30
C TYR A 60 0.17 -3.76 7.20
N ALA A 61 -0.04 -4.78 8.03
CA ALA A 61 -1.28 -5.56 8.05
C ALA A 61 -2.06 -5.27 9.32
N CYS A 62 -3.29 -4.78 9.20
CA CYS A 62 -4.25 -4.61 10.29
C CYS A 62 -5.30 -5.72 10.23
N PHE A 63 -5.48 -6.39 11.38
CA PHE A 63 -6.45 -7.44 11.54
C PHE A 63 -7.75 -6.88 12.18
N PRO A 64 -8.92 -7.53 11.98
CA PRO A 64 -10.19 -7.07 12.54
C PRO A 64 -10.23 -6.99 14.07
N ASP A 65 -9.33 -7.68 14.76
CA ASP A 65 -9.18 -7.64 16.22
C ASP A 65 -8.28 -6.49 16.71
N GLU A 66 -8.02 -5.51 15.85
CA GLU A 66 -7.16 -4.35 16.07
C GLU A 66 -5.66 -4.68 16.26
N THR A 67 -5.28 -5.96 16.12
CA THR A 67 -3.86 -6.32 16.08
C THR A 67 -3.24 -5.93 14.74
N PHE A 68 -1.91 -5.82 14.71
CA PHE A 68 -1.19 -5.53 13.48
C PHE A 68 0.13 -6.31 13.37
N LYS A 69 0.59 -6.49 12.13
CA LYS A 69 1.87 -7.10 11.78
C LYS A 69 2.59 -6.19 10.79
N GLU A 70 3.89 -6.00 11.01
CA GLU A 70 4.79 -5.31 10.09
C GLU A 70 5.77 -6.32 9.48
N ILE A 71 6.00 -6.19 8.18
CA ILE A 71 6.99 -6.99 7.44
C ILE A 71 7.73 -6.03 6.53
N ASP A 72 9.04 -5.98 6.62
CA ASP A 72 9.88 -5.22 5.72
C ASP A 72 11.13 -6.03 5.35
N GLY A 73 11.75 -5.64 4.23
CA GLY A 73 12.93 -6.33 3.74
C GLY A 73 13.60 -5.60 2.60
N ALA A 74 14.89 -5.90 2.43
CA ALA A 74 15.65 -5.47 1.26
C ALA A 74 15.41 -6.44 0.09
N CYS A 75 15.19 -5.89 -1.11
CA CYS A 75 14.97 -6.66 -2.34
C CYS A 75 16.25 -6.89 -3.16
N GLY A 76 17.38 -6.37 -2.67
CA GLY A 76 18.70 -6.47 -3.32
C GLY A 76 19.20 -5.16 -3.94
N GLU A 77 20.46 -5.18 -4.39
CA GLU A 77 21.14 -3.99 -4.93
C GLU A 77 20.63 -3.58 -6.31
N THR A 78 20.26 -4.54 -7.17
CA THR A 78 19.71 -4.30 -8.52
C THR A 78 18.31 -4.86 -8.57
N CYS A 79 17.34 -4.04 -8.22
CA CYS A 79 15.93 -4.40 -8.15
C CYS A 79 15.11 -3.12 -8.36
N SER A 80 14.10 -3.20 -9.23
CA SER A 80 13.24 -2.07 -9.54
C SER A 80 12.20 -1.85 -8.45
N ASN A 81 11.63 -0.64 -8.41
CA ASN A 81 10.51 -0.36 -7.52
C ASN A 81 9.30 -1.26 -7.84
N TYR A 82 9.07 -1.57 -9.12
CA TYR A 82 8.01 -2.51 -9.53
C TYR A 82 8.21 -3.93 -8.97
N GLU A 83 9.44 -4.44 -9.00
CA GLU A 83 9.78 -5.73 -8.40
C GLU A 83 9.62 -5.68 -6.88
N ALA A 84 10.04 -4.58 -6.24
CA ALA A 84 9.85 -4.40 -4.79
C ALA A 84 8.38 -4.38 -4.37
N GLU A 85 7.51 -3.70 -5.13
CA GLU A 85 6.05 -3.73 -4.90
C GLU A 85 5.49 -5.15 -5.01
N THR A 86 5.94 -5.90 -6.02
CA THR A 86 5.50 -7.28 -6.24
C THR A 86 5.93 -8.18 -5.09
N ILE A 87 7.16 -8.02 -4.60
CA ILE A 87 7.68 -8.75 -3.43
C ILE A 87 6.86 -8.37 -2.18
N GLY A 88 6.60 -7.08 -1.94
CA GLY A 88 5.78 -6.65 -0.81
C GLY A 88 4.38 -7.26 -0.80
N ILE A 89 3.72 -7.34 -1.97
CA ILE A 89 2.42 -8.01 -2.11
C ILE A 89 2.53 -9.51 -1.84
N GLN A 90 3.59 -10.17 -2.31
CA GLN A 90 3.81 -11.60 -2.05
C GLN A 90 4.06 -11.89 -0.57
N SER A 91 4.93 -11.11 0.07
CA SER A 91 5.25 -11.22 1.50
C SER A 91 4.04 -10.98 2.39
N ALA A 92 3.05 -10.20 1.93
CA ALA A 92 1.82 -9.97 2.67
C ALA A 92 0.88 -11.20 2.71
N LEU A 93 1.12 -12.20 1.86
CA LEU A 93 0.34 -13.45 1.81
C LEU A 93 0.94 -14.56 2.70
N GLU A 94 2.09 -14.32 3.34
CA GLU A 94 2.81 -15.24 4.22
C GLU A 94 2.47 -15.08 5.71
#